data_AF-A0A831VP87-F1
#
_entry.id   AF-A0A831VP87-F1
#
_cell.length_a   1.000
_cell.length_b   1.000
_cell.length_c   1.000
_cell.angle_alpha   90.00
_cell.angle_beta   90.00
_cell.angle_gamma   90.00
#
_symmetry.space_group_name_H-M   'P 1'
#
loop_
_entity.id
_entity.type
_entity.pdbx_description
1 polymer ?
#
loop_
_entity_poly.entity_id
_entity_poly.type
_entity_poly.pdbx_seq_one_letter_code
_entity_poly.pdbx_strand_id
1 'polypeptide(L)'
;MFRLDQEEPKNRLEFSDQKRPHLQTLLAEGTAGEDTFVWSLLDLMTLLLIFFIFIYTQSAGQIDSSPRMRPPVQEQGSVLQIKELSPQELVGEIPTERGRILPSVSVNVPEFIKERTSAAGSISAQASQLSDQHKTEGIDESIEQIREVALRAMDESEGQAFSLRWNQHRLIFVLGERVTFPTGQAELLESFQPTLKRIAALIASKKGYMVVVSGHTDNTPIKTVQFPSNWELSAARAISVAKSLMENGVDPARVSIQGNSEYRPLYKNSTPANKQASRRVEITLIKEKS
;
A
#
# COMPACT_ATOMS: atom_id res chain seq x y z
N MET A 1 -68.03 72.95 48.29
CA MET A 1 -68.40 71.73 47.53
C MET A 1 -67.61 71.75 46.24
N PHE A 2 -67.05 70.59 45.84
CA PHE A 2 -66.24 70.30 44.64
C PHE A 2 -64.70 70.25 44.78
N ARG A 3 -64.25 69.00 44.98
CA ARG A 3 -63.13 68.26 44.36
C ARG A 3 -61.99 69.06 43.70
N LEU A 4 -60.78 68.79 44.19
CA LEU A 4 -59.55 68.83 43.40
C LEU A 4 -58.97 67.42 43.43
N ASP A 5 -58.98 66.80 42.26
CA ASP A 5 -58.55 65.43 42.00
C ASP A 5 -57.06 65.26 42.25
N GLN A 6 -56.69 64.20 42.95
CA GLN A 6 -55.31 63.74 43.04
C GLN A 6 -54.96 62.94 41.79
N GLU A 7 -54.06 63.47 40.96
CA GLU A 7 -53.39 62.67 39.93
C GLU A 7 -52.01 62.24 40.44
N GLU A 8 -51.84 60.93 40.56
CA GLU A 8 -50.59 60.22 40.81
C GLU A 8 -49.53 60.55 39.72
N PRO A 9 -48.23 60.62 40.06
CA PRO A 9 -47.19 60.79 39.06
C PRO A 9 -47.03 59.50 38.24
N LYS A 10 -47.57 59.50 37.03
CA LYS A 10 -47.33 58.47 36.01
C LYS A 10 -45.82 58.35 35.72
N ASN A 11 -45.30 57.19 36.13
CA ASN A 11 -44.24 56.40 35.52
C ASN A 11 -42.87 57.04 35.26
N ARG A 12 -42.00 56.87 36.27
CA ARG A 12 -40.52 56.77 36.18
C ARG A 12 -40.03 55.60 35.29
N LEU A 13 -40.92 54.78 34.74
CA LEU A 13 -40.61 53.66 33.86
C LEU A 13 -40.42 54.07 32.39
N GLU A 14 -40.96 55.21 31.94
CA GLU A 14 -40.87 55.60 30.52
C GLU A 14 -39.49 56.12 30.09
N PHE A 15 -38.69 56.66 31.01
CA PHE A 15 -37.31 57.09 30.71
C PHE A 15 -36.30 55.93 30.63
N SER A 16 -36.68 54.74 31.07
CA SER A 16 -35.85 53.52 31.01
C SER A 16 -35.97 52.81 29.66
N ASP A 17 -37.13 52.88 28.99
CA ASP A 17 -37.38 52.11 27.77
C ASP A 17 -36.85 52.78 26.50
N GLN A 18 -36.68 54.10 26.48
CA GLN A 18 -36.20 54.79 25.29
C GLN A 18 -34.68 54.68 25.08
N LYS A 19 -33.90 54.39 26.13
CA LYS A 19 -32.43 54.21 26.06
C LYS A 19 -31.96 52.76 26.03
N ARG A 20 -32.84 51.79 26.34
CA ARG A 20 -32.57 50.36 26.21
C ARG A 20 -32.24 49.90 24.79
N PRO A 21 -32.98 50.30 23.73
CA PRO A 21 -32.66 49.78 22.40
C PRO A 21 -31.30 50.29 21.94
N HIS A 22 -30.93 51.54 22.22
CA HIS A 22 -29.66 52.11 21.77
C HIS A 22 -28.43 51.51 22.47
N LEU A 23 -28.52 51.16 23.76
CA LEU A 23 -27.46 50.45 24.47
C LEU A 23 -27.39 48.96 24.08
N GLN A 24 -28.52 48.34 23.70
CA GLN A 24 -28.53 46.99 23.15
C GLN A 24 -27.93 46.93 21.75
N THR A 25 -28.11 47.96 20.91
CA THR A 25 -27.44 48.04 19.59
C THR A 25 -25.92 48.16 19.76
N LEU A 26 -25.44 48.99 20.70
CA LEU A 26 -24.01 49.16 20.97
C LEU A 26 -23.35 47.93 21.63
N LEU A 27 -24.09 47.15 22.44
CA LEU A 27 -23.61 45.89 23.00
C LEU A 27 -23.69 44.72 21.99
N ALA A 28 -24.62 44.77 21.03
CA ALA A 28 -24.75 43.76 19.97
C ALA A 28 -23.75 43.96 18.81
N GLU A 29 -23.33 45.21 18.55
CA GLU A 29 -22.31 45.52 17.54
C GLU A 29 -20.87 45.27 18.02
N GLY A 30 -20.65 45.14 19.34
CA GLY A 30 -19.31 45.10 19.93
C GLY A 30 -18.68 43.73 20.22
N THR A 31 -19.42 42.60 20.15
CA THR A 31 -18.88 41.30 20.63
C THR A 31 -19.35 40.07 19.86
N ALA A 32 -19.93 40.21 18.66
CA ALA A 32 -20.43 39.06 17.90
C ALA A 32 -19.59 38.73 16.63
N GLY A 33 -18.77 39.68 16.17
CA GLY A 33 -17.97 39.52 14.95
C GLY A 33 -16.48 39.26 15.20
N GLU A 34 -15.89 39.82 16.25
CA GLU A 34 -14.44 39.70 16.50
C GLU A 34 -14.08 38.39 17.22
N ASP A 35 -14.93 37.92 18.14
CA ASP A 35 -14.66 36.73 18.93
C ASP A 35 -14.76 35.44 18.10
N THR A 36 -15.67 35.38 17.12
CA THR A 36 -15.86 34.17 16.29
C THR A 36 -14.64 33.87 15.43
N PHE A 37 -13.92 34.90 14.97
CA PHE A 37 -12.64 34.72 14.30
C PHE A 37 -11.59 34.14 15.27
N VAL A 38 -11.50 34.66 16.49
CA VAL A 38 -10.57 34.13 17.51
C VAL A 38 -10.92 32.69 17.88
N TRP A 39 -12.20 32.36 18.02
CA TRP A 39 -12.66 30.99 18.31
C TRP A 39 -12.41 30.02 17.16
N SER A 40 -12.63 30.42 15.90
CA SER A 40 -12.33 29.59 14.73
C SER A 40 -10.82 29.46 14.47
N LEU A 41 -10.05 30.50 14.76
CA LEU A 41 -8.59 30.44 14.73
C LEU A 41 -8.06 29.51 15.83
N LEU A 42 -8.66 29.55 17.03
CA LEU A 42 -8.33 28.64 18.12
C LEU A 42 -8.63 27.19 17.72
N ASP A 43 -9.78 26.93 17.10
CA ASP A 43 -10.17 25.61 16.59
C ASP A 43 -9.25 25.12 15.45
N LEU A 44 -8.85 26.02 14.55
CA LEU A 44 -7.86 25.71 13.52
C LEU A 44 -6.49 25.37 14.12
N MET A 45 -6.04 26.15 15.11
CA MET A 45 -4.76 25.94 15.78
C MET A 45 -4.75 24.64 16.58
N THR A 46 -5.85 24.28 17.25
CA THR A 46 -5.96 23.01 17.98
C THR A 46 -6.03 21.81 17.04
N LEU A 47 -6.77 21.91 15.92
CA LEU A 47 -6.78 20.87 14.87
C LEU A 47 -5.39 20.67 14.27
N LEU A 48 -4.68 21.76 13.99
CA LEU A 48 -3.30 21.72 13.47
C LEU A 48 -2.34 21.09 14.50
N LEU A 49 -2.46 21.45 15.78
CA LEU A 49 -1.65 20.86 16.85
C LEU A 49 -1.90 19.35 16.98
N ILE A 50 -3.17 18.92 16.98
CA ILE A 50 -3.52 17.49 17.02
C ILE A 50 -2.99 16.75 15.79
N PHE A 51 -3.07 17.36 14.61
CA PHE A 51 -2.50 16.82 13.38
C PHE A 51 -0.97 16.66 13.47
N PHE A 52 -0.26 17.66 13.99
CA PHE A 52 1.19 17.56 14.20
C PHE A 52 1.56 16.53 15.26
N ILE A 53 0.79 16.40 16.35
CA ILE A 53 0.98 15.35 17.34
C ILE A 53 0.77 13.97 16.70
N PHE A 54 -0.25 13.82 15.84
CA PHE A 54 -0.50 12.58 15.09
C PHE A 54 0.62 12.25 14.09
N ILE A 55 1.11 13.24 13.33
CA ILE A 55 2.28 13.05 12.46
C ILE A 55 3.51 12.72 13.30
N TYR A 56 3.70 13.36 14.45
CA TYR A 56 4.84 13.11 15.32
C TYR A 56 4.80 11.69 15.89
N THR A 57 3.63 11.19 16.31
CA THR A 57 3.50 9.80 16.78
C THR A 57 3.69 8.80 15.63
N GLN A 58 3.22 9.09 14.42
CA GLN A 58 3.49 8.24 13.24
C GLN A 58 4.97 8.29 12.83
N SER A 59 5.59 9.47 12.87
CA SER A 59 6.98 9.70 12.47
C SER A 59 7.98 9.08 13.47
N ALA A 60 7.66 9.09 14.77
CA ALA A 60 8.48 8.45 15.80
C ALA A 60 8.35 6.92 15.80
N GLY A 61 7.35 6.36 15.11
CA GLY A 61 7.09 4.93 15.00
C GLY A 61 7.94 4.18 13.96
N GLN A 62 8.86 4.86 13.26
CA GLN A 62 9.74 4.23 12.28
C GLN A 62 11.23 4.54 12.56
N ILE A 63 11.65 4.34 13.81
CA ILE A 63 13.08 4.23 14.15
C ILE A 63 13.52 2.80 13.85
N ASP A 64 13.85 2.58 12.59
CA ASP A 64 14.97 1.78 12.07
C ASP A 64 15.66 0.87 13.11
N SER A 65 15.07 -0.29 13.42
CA SER A 65 15.81 -1.40 14.05
C SER A 65 16.53 -2.21 12.97
N SER A 66 17.43 -1.52 12.26
CA SER A 66 18.54 -2.12 11.54
C SER A 66 19.79 -1.86 12.39
N PRO A 67 20.62 -2.86 12.73
CA PRO A 67 21.90 -2.59 13.36
C PRO A 67 22.77 -1.84 12.35
N ARG A 68 22.88 -0.51 12.50
CA ARG A 68 23.92 0.28 11.85
C ARG A 68 25.27 -0.19 12.41
N MET A 69 25.91 -1.15 11.73
CA MET A 69 27.34 -1.34 11.88
C MET A 69 28.02 -0.07 11.40
N ARG A 70 28.62 0.67 12.33
CA ARG A 70 29.67 1.64 12.00
C ARG A 70 30.93 0.83 11.71
N PRO A 71 31.56 0.92 10.53
CA PRO A 71 32.97 0.59 10.43
C PRO A 71 33.80 1.71 11.10
N PRO A 72 34.95 1.39 11.72
CA PRO A 72 35.90 2.39 12.17
C PRO A 72 36.49 3.19 10.99
N VAL A 73 36.84 4.43 11.30
CA VAL A 73 37.22 5.53 10.39
C VAL A 73 38.58 5.31 9.72
N GLN A 74 38.62 5.67 8.43
CA GLN A 74 39.70 6.18 7.56
C GLN A 74 41.15 5.79 7.87
N GLU A 75 41.81 5.22 6.86
CA GLU A 75 43.04 5.82 6.35
C GLU A 75 43.17 5.63 4.82
N GLN A 76 43.21 6.78 4.14
CA GLN A 76 44.00 7.14 2.96
C GLN A 76 44.00 6.23 1.74
N GLY A 77 43.62 6.85 0.61
CA GLY A 77 43.57 6.21 -0.69
C GLY A 77 44.91 5.65 -1.14
N SER A 78 44.84 4.43 -1.65
CA SER A 78 45.81 3.93 -2.61
C SER A 78 45.06 3.06 -3.60
N VAL A 79 45.02 3.51 -4.85
CA VAL A 79 44.62 2.72 -6.02
C VAL A 79 45.38 1.40 -5.97
N LEU A 80 44.67 0.28 -5.81
CA LEU A 80 45.27 -1.04 -5.96
C LEU A 80 45.55 -1.27 -7.45
N GLN A 81 46.79 -0.99 -7.85
CA GLN A 81 47.40 -1.62 -9.02
C GLN A 81 47.45 -3.12 -8.75
N ILE A 82 46.70 -3.89 -9.54
CA ILE A 82 46.86 -5.35 -9.58
C ILE A 82 48.20 -5.61 -10.25
N LYS A 83 49.21 -5.94 -9.45
CA LYS A 83 50.47 -6.52 -9.91
C LYS A 83 50.26 -8.03 -10.00
N GLU A 84 50.27 -8.55 -11.23
CA GLU A 84 50.37 -9.98 -11.49
C GLU A 84 51.59 -10.57 -10.77
N LEU A 85 51.39 -11.66 -10.05
CA LEU A 85 52.43 -12.66 -9.74
C LEU A 85 51.77 -14.04 -9.59
N SER A 86 52.38 -15.00 -10.26
CA SER A 86 51.95 -16.38 -10.48
C SER A 86 51.99 -17.25 -9.21
N PRO A 87 51.37 -18.46 -9.24
CA PRO A 87 50.99 -19.20 -8.06
C PRO A 87 52.04 -20.23 -7.63
N GLN A 88 52.43 -20.25 -6.34
CA GLN A 88 53.01 -21.44 -5.71
C GLN A 88 53.11 -21.32 -4.18
N GLU A 89 52.71 -22.41 -3.51
CA GLU A 89 53.12 -22.85 -2.15
C GLU A 89 52.48 -22.11 -0.96
N LEU A 90 52.05 -22.72 0.16
CA LEU A 90 52.04 -24.09 0.66
C LEU A 90 51.10 -24.11 1.90
N VAL A 91 50.26 -25.15 2.01
CA VAL A 91 49.90 -25.94 3.20
C VAL A 91 49.82 -25.28 4.61
N GLY A 92 48.69 -25.55 5.30
CA GLY A 92 48.53 -25.58 6.77
C GLY A 92 47.34 -24.75 7.25
N GLU A 93 46.44 -25.13 8.16
CA GLU A 93 46.17 -26.32 8.98
C GLU A 93 44.73 -26.13 9.49
N ILE A 94 43.95 -27.20 9.66
CA ILE A 94 42.59 -27.16 10.23
C ILE A 94 42.69 -27.57 11.71
N PRO A 95 42.29 -26.73 12.68
CA PRO A 95 42.05 -27.20 14.04
C PRO A 95 40.58 -27.61 14.20
N THR A 96 40.41 -28.90 14.46
CA THR A 96 39.21 -29.52 15.00
C THR A 96 39.19 -29.27 16.51
N GLU A 97 38.15 -28.67 17.09
CA GLU A 97 37.89 -28.80 18.54
C GLU A 97 36.39 -28.97 18.84
N ARG A 98 36.13 -29.99 19.65
CA ARG A 98 34.83 -30.44 20.14
C ARG A 98 34.35 -29.56 21.30
N GLY A 99 33.06 -29.25 21.29
CA GLY A 99 32.16 -29.30 22.45
C GLY A 99 32.48 -28.44 23.68
N ARG A 100 31.76 -27.31 23.83
CA ARG A 100 31.37 -26.77 25.13
C ARG A 100 29.93 -26.21 25.10
N ILE A 101 29.03 -26.97 25.73
CA ILE A 101 27.90 -26.56 26.58
C ILE A 101 27.56 -25.06 26.65
N LEU A 102 26.33 -24.72 26.22
CA LEU A 102 25.66 -23.44 26.45
C LEU A 102 25.23 -23.32 27.93
N PRO A 103 25.50 -22.20 28.64
CA PRO A 103 24.82 -21.92 29.90
C PRO A 103 23.39 -21.45 29.63
N SER A 104 22.41 -22.12 30.25
CA SER A 104 21.01 -21.68 30.32
C SER A 104 20.90 -20.42 31.17
N VAL A 105 20.65 -19.28 30.53
CA VAL A 105 20.35 -18.02 31.24
C VAL A 105 18.86 -17.99 31.54
N SER A 106 18.52 -18.18 32.81
CA SER A 106 17.19 -17.95 33.36
C SER A 106 16.94 -16.45 33.44
N VAL A 107 16.03 -15.91 32.62
CA VAL A 107 15.60 -14.51 32.74
C VAL A 107 14.28 -14.46 33.51
N ASN A 108 14.36 -13.80 34.65
CA ASN A 108 13.28 -13.47 35.56
C ASN A 108 12.21 -12.64 34.83
N VAL A 109 10.96 -13.11 34.78
CA VAL A 109 9.83 -12.39 34.19
C VAL A 109 9.19 -11.52 35.28
N PRO A 110 9.13 -10.18 35.12
CA PRO A 110 8.36 -9.35 36.03
C PRO A 110 6.85 -9.62 35.90
N GLU A 111 6.22 -9.80 37.04
CA GLU A 111 4.81 -10.09 37.25
C GLU A 111 3.94 -8.84 36.98
N PHE A 112 3.64 -8.54 35.71
CA PHE A 112 2.66 -7.50 35.38
C PHE A 112 1.91 -7.77 34.06
N ILE A 113 1.42 -9.00 33.88
CA ILE A 113 0.43 -9.31 32.84
C ILE A 113 -0.67 -10.17 33.46
N LYS A 114 -1.57 -9.56 34.22
CA LYS A 114 -2.79 -10.25 34.68
C LYS A 114 -4.08 -9.41 34.67
N GLU A 115 -4.06 -8.19 34.11
CA GLU A 115 -5.23 -7.30 34.18
C GLU A 115 -5.68 -6.65 32.87
N ARG A 116 -5.20 -7.10 31.70
CA ARG A 116 -5.69 -6.58 30.39
C ARG A 116 -6.22 -7.66 29.44
N THR A 117 -6.69 -8.78 29.97
CA THR A 117 -7.28 -9.88 29.19
C THR A 117 -8.82 -9.93 29.23
N SER A 118 -9.49 -8.95 29.85
CA SER A 118 -10.97 -8.88 29.91
C SER A 118 -11.62 -7.78 29.05
N ALA A 119 -10.83 -6.93 28.39
CA ALA A 119 -11.34 -5.89 27.48
C ALA A 119 -11.10 -6.18 25.98
N ALA A 120 -10.67 -7.40 25.65
CA ALA A 120 -10.45 -7.86 24.27
C ALA A 120 -11.73 -8.40 23.59
N GLY A 121 -12.90 -8.24 24.22
CA GLY A 121 -14.19 -8.74 23.73
C GLY A 121 -15.05 -7.74 22.95
N SER A 122 -14.71 -6.45 22.96
CA SER A 122 -15.55 -5.39 22.33
C SER A 122 -14.89 -4.64 21.18
N ILE A 123 -13.59 -4.84 20.92
CA ILE A 123 -12.87 -4.14 19.82
C ILE A 123 -13.06 -4.85 18.46
N SER A 124 -13.46 -6.13 18.46
CA SER A 124 -13.75 -6.92 17.25
C SER A 124 -15.02 -6.47 16.50
N ALA A 125 -16.00 -5.91 17.23
CA ALA A 125 -17.29 -5.51 16.67
C ALA A 125 -17.26 -4.12 16.00
N GLN A 126 -16.43 -3.18 16.49
CA GLN A 126 -16.28 -1.86 15.85
C GLN A 126 -15.20 -1.81 14.76
N ALA A 127 -14.23 -2.73 14.74
CA ALA A 127 -13.25 -2.82 13.65
C ALA A 127 -13.84 -3.39 12.34
N SER A 128 -14.96 -4.11 12.43
CA SER A 128 -15.64 -4.71 11.27
C SER A 128 -16.68 -3.77 10.62
N GLN A 129 -16.95 -2.61 11.22
CA GLN A 129 -17.93 -1.63 10.71
C GLN A 129 -17.29 -0.42 10.01
N LEU A 130 -15.96 -0.25 10.12
CA LEU A 130 -15.19 0.81 9.44
C LEU A 130 -14.52 0.33 8.13
N SER A 131 -14.62 -0.97 7.82
CA SER A 131 -14.07 -1.58 6.60
C SER A 131 -15.02 -1.59 5.39
N ASP A 132 -16.31 -1.25 5.58
CA ASP A 132 -17.34 -1.37 4.54
C ASP A 132 -17.88 -0.04 3.98
N GLN A 133 -17.31 1.11 4.37
CA GLN A 133 -17.80 2.44 3.92
C GLN A 133 -16.84 3.25 3.04
N HIS A 134 -15.72 2.68 2.59
CA HIS A 134 -14.85 3.31 1.60
C HIS A 134 -14.45 2.32 0.49
N LYS A 135 -15.33 2.07 -0.49
CA LYS A 135 -14.90 1.62 -1.85
C LYS A 135 -15.98 1.57 -2.94
N THR A 136 -16.74 2.65 -3.12
CA THR A 136 -17.52 2.80 -4.37
C THR A 136 -17.56 4.24 -4.88
N GLU A 137 -16.46 4.99 -4.75
CA GLU A 137 -16.35 6.34 -5.32
C GLU A 137 -15.82 6.31 -6.77
N GLY A 138 -16.72 6.04 -7.72
CA GLY A 138 -16.45 6.22 -9.14
C GLY A 138 -15.75 5.05 -9.81
N ILE A 139 -16.51 4.02 -10.21
CA ILE A 139 -16.04 3.10 -11.25
C ILE A 139 -15.86 3.95 -12.51
N ASP A 140 -14.63 4.08 -13.00
CA ASP A 140 -14.39 4.64 -14.32
C ASP A 140 -15.10 3.75 -15.33
N GLU A 141 -16.17 4.25 -15.94
CA GLU A 141 -17.00 3.50 -16.90
C GLU A 141 -16.15 2.83 -17.98
N SER A 142 -14.97 3.39 -18.28
CA SER A 142 -13.99 2.85 -19.20
C SER A 142 -13.44 1.48 -18.77
N ILE A 143 -13.12 1.29 -17.48
CA ILE A 143 -12.57 0.01 -16.98
C ILE A 143 -13.63 -1.08 -17.02
N GLU A 144 -14.88 -0.75 -16.68
CA GLU A 144 -15.98 -1.71 -16.71
C GLU A 144 -16.26 -2.18 -18.14
N GLN A 145 -16.21 -1.27 -19.12
CA GLN A 145 -16.29 -1.64 -20.53
C GLN A 145 -15.13 -2.54 -20.97
N ILE A 146 -13.90 -2.27 -20.53
CA ILE A 146 -12.75 -3.12 -20.85
C ILE A 146 -12.90 -4.49 -20.20
N ARG A 147 -13.41 -4.56 -18.97
CA ARG A 147 -13.69 -5.80 -18.25
C ARG A 147 -14.70 -6.65 -19.01
N GLU A 148 -15.82 -6.07 -19.44
CA GLU A 148 -16.85 -6.78 -20.21
C GLU A 148 -16.29 -7.36 -21.52
N VAL A 149 -15.47 -6.59 -22.24
CA VAL A 149 -14.81 -7.08 -23.45
C VAL A 149 -13.78 -8.16 -23.12
N ALA A 150 -13.03 -8.01 -22.03
CA ALA A 150 -12.07 -9.01 -21.57
C ALA A 150 -12.76 -10.34 -21.25
N LEU A 151 -13.89 -10.31 -20.55
CA LEU A 151 -14.67 -11.50 -20.21
C LEU A 151 -15.21 -12.20 -21.46
N ARG A 152 -15.67 -11.45 -22.47
CA ARG A 152 -16.14 -12.02 -23.75
C ARG A 152 -15.01 -12.59 -24.62
N ALA A 153 -13.80 -12.02 -24.51
CA ALA A 153 -12.63 -12.48 -25.25
C ALA A 153 -11.97 -13.71 -24.60
N MET A 154 -12.35 -14.03 -23.36
CA MET A 154 -11.88 -15.19 -22.61
C MET A 154 -12.85 -16.35 -22.84
N ASP A 155 -12.32 -17.54 -23.16
CA ASP A 155 -13.13 -18.74 -23.31
C ASP A 155 -13.43 -19.33 -21.92
N GLU A 156 -14.65 -19.84 -21.70
CA GLU A 156 -15.07 -20.44 -20.42
C GLU A 156 -14.20 -21.66 -20.07
N SER A 157 -13.64 -22.33 -21.09
CA SER A 157 -12.76 -23.49 -20.95
C SER A 157 -11.45 -23.20 -20.20
N GLU A 158 -11.02 -21.94 -20.12
CA GLU A 158 -9.79 -21.49 -19.42
C GLU A 158 -10.07 -20.99 -17.98
N GLY A 159 -11.34 -20.99 -17.55
CA GLY A 159 -11.84 -20.27 -16.38
C GLY A 159 -11.29 -20.68 -15.01
N GLN A 160 -10.56 -21.80 -14.89
CA GLN A 160 -9.98 -22.23 -13.61
C GLN A 160 -8.58 -21.66 -13.33
N ALA A 161 -7.85 -21.20 -14.35
CA ALA A 161 -6.46 -20.75 -14.20
C ALA A 161 -6.25 -19.28 -14.56
N PHE A 162 -7.27 -18.67 -15.16
CA PHE A 162 -7.34 -17.25 -15.45
C PHE A 162 -8.29 -16.57 -14.48
N SER A 163 -7.88 -15.46 -13.89
CA SER A 163 -8.80 -14.62 -13.10
C SER A 163 -8.61 -13.15 -13.41
N LEU A 164 -9.70 -12.39 -13.35
CA LEU A 164 -9.70 -10.96 -13.59
C LEU A 164 -9.99 -10.25 -12.27
N ARG A 165 -9.13 -9.31 -11.89
CA ARG A 165 -9.33 -8.43 -10.73
C ARG A 165 -9.37 -7.00 -11.23
N TRP A 166 -10.28 -6.19 -10.72
CA TRP A 166 -10.38 -4.80 -11.15
C TRP A 166 -10.74 -3.88 -10.01
N ASN A 167 -10.45 -2.60 -10.21
CA ASN A 167 -11.00 -1.51 -9.45
C ASN A 167 -11.17 -0.30 -10.39
N GLN A 168 -11.49 0.85 -9.81
CA GLN A 168 -11.78 2.10 -10.52
C GLN A 168 -10.70 2.56 -11.50
N HIS A 169 -9.42 2.28 -11.23
CA HIS A 169 -8.30 2.83 -12.00
C HIS A 169 -7.43 1.77 -12.68
N ARG A 170 -7.65 0.49 -12.36
CA ARG A 170 -6.78 -0.58 -12.82
C ARG A 170 -7.52 -1.91 -13.02
N LEU A 171 -7.14 -2.58 -14.09
CA LEU A 171 -7.62 -3.92 -14.47
C LEU A 171 -6.42 -4.88 -14.46
N ILE A 172 -6.53 -5.99 -13.76
CA ILE A 172 -5.44 -6.94 -13.51
C ILE A 172 -5.86 -8.31 -14.05
N PHE A 173 -5.19 -8.76 -15.10
CA PHE A 173 -5.25 -10.12 -15.60
C PHE A 173 -4.30 -10.97 -14.76
N VAL A 174 -4.81 -11.95 -14.04
CA VAL A 174 -4.03 -12.86 -13.22
C VAL A 174 -3.92 -14.20 -13.93
N LEU A 175 -2.70 -14.55 -14.32
CA LEU A 175 -2.37 -15.73 -15.11
C LEU A 175 -1.59 -16.73 -14.26
N GLY A 176 -2.17 -17.90 -13.99
CA GLY A 176 -1.48 -18.96 -13.23
C GLY A 176 -0.34 -19.61 -14.01
N GLU A 177 0.72 -20.05 -13.32
CA GLU A 177 1.87 -20.75 -13.93
C GLU A 177 1.44 -21.93 -14.81
N ARG A 178 0.54 -22.80 -14.34
CA ARG A 178 0.16 -24.05 -15.04
C ARG A 178 -0.34 -23.85 -16.46
N VAL A 179 -0.96 -22.71 -16.75
CA VAL A 179 -1.48 -22.39 -18.08
C VAL A 179 -0.55 -21.50 -18.89
N THR A 180 0.45 -20.89 -18.25
CA THR A 180 1.35 -19.93 -18.91
C THR A 180 2.73 -20.51 -19.18
N PHE A 181 3.28 -21.30 -18.25
CA PHE A 181 4.65 -21.78 -18.29
C PHE A 181 4.74 -23.24 -17.83
N PRO A 182 5.72 -24.00 -18.35
CA PRO A 182 6.20 -25.19 -17.65
C PRO A 182 6.75 -24.83 -16.26
N THR A 183 6.70 -25.79 -15.32
CA THR A 183 7.21 -25.58 -13.96
C THR A 183 8.69 -25.21 -13.97
N GLY A 184 9.05 -24.12 -13.27
CA GLY A 184 10.44 -23.65 -13.15
C GLY A 184 11.03 -23.03 -14.42
N GLN A 185 10.24 -22.84 -15.47
CA GLN A 185 10.67 -22.22 -16.73
C GLN A 185 10.01 -20.86 -16.95
N ALA A 186 10.58 -20.09 -17.87
CA ALA A 186 10.06 -18.77 -18.27
C ALA A 186 9.61 -18.72 -19.73
N GLU A 187 9.64 -19.83 -20.46
CA GLU A 187 9.14 -19.92 -21.83
C GLU A 187 7.63 -20.15 -21.84
N LEU A 188 6.92 -19.36 -22.65
CA LEU A 188 5.46 -19.43 -22.73
C LEU A 188 5.01 -20.70 -23.43
N LEU A 189 3.99 -21.36 -22.88
CA LEU A 189 3.34 -22.49 -23.53
C LEU A 189 2.71 -22.07 -24.85
N GLU A 190 2.88 -22.89 -25.89
CA GLU A 190 2.27 -22.65 -27.21
C GLU A 190 0.74 -22.61 -27.12
N SER A 191 0.15 -23.44 -26.25
CA SER A 191 -1.29 -23.45 -25.97
C SER A 191 -1.81 -22.12 -25.39
N PHE A 192 -0.94 -21.30 -24.79
CA PHE A 192 -1.31 -20.01 -24.21
C PHE A 192 -1.22 -18.83 -25.19
N GLN A 193 -0.47 -18.99 -26.29
CA GLN A 193 -0.27 -17.93 -27.29
C GLN A 193 -1.59 -17.36 -27.85
N PRO A 194 -2.62 -18.17 -28.17
CA PRO A 194 -3.90 -17.63 -28.64
C PRO A 194 -4.58 -16.72 -27.62
N THR A 195 -4.55 -17.08 -26.33
CA THR A 195 -5.11 -16.28 -25.24
C THR A 195 -4.36 -14.98 -25.07
N LEU A 196 -3.04 -15.05 -25.07
CA LEU A 196 -2.20 -13.86 -24.95
C LEU A 196 -2.38 -12.89 -26.11
N LYS A 197 -2.59 -13.40 -27.34
CA LYS A 197 -2.94 -12.59 -28.51
C LYS A 197 -4.27 -11.87 -28.35
N ARG A 198 -5.30 -12.52 -27.79
CA ARG A 198 -6.60 -11.87 -27.50
C ARG A 198 -6.45 -10.76 -26.44
N ILE A 199 -5.68 -11.01 -25.38
CA ILE A 199 -5.36 -10.01 -24.35
C ILE A 199 -4.60 -8.82 -24.98
N ALA A 200 -3.57 -9.10 -25.77
CA ALA A 200 -2.77 -8.08 -26.44
C ALA A 200 -3.61 -7.19 -27.37
N ALA A 201 -4.49 -7.79 -28.18
CA ALA A 201 -5.39 -7.05 -29.06
C ALA A 201 -6.33 -6.12 -28.27
N LEU A 202 -6.88 -6.61 -27.15
CA LEU A 202 -7.70 -5.79 -26.25
C LEU A 202 -6.90 -4.60 -25.71
N ILE A 203 -5.70 -4.84 -25.19
CA ILE A 203 -4.81 -3.80 -24.64
C ILE A 203 -4.42 -2.78 -25.71
N ALA A 204 -4.06 -3.25 -26.91
CA ALA A 204 -3.67 -2.40 -28.03
C ALA A 204 -4.82 -1.47 -28.47
N SER A 205 -6.07 -1.95 -28.42
CA SER A 205 -7.26 -1.15 -28.76
C SER A 205 -7.53 0.01 -27.78
N LYS A 206 -7.02 -0.08 -26.54
CA LYS A 206 -7.26 0.90 -25.47
C LYS A 206 -6.04 1.79 -25.29
N LYS A 207 -5.99 2.87 -26.07
CA LYS A 207 -4.97 3.94 -25.93
C LYS A 207 -5.22 4.70 -24.61
N GLY A 208 -4.16 5.15 -23.93
CA GLY A 208 -4.25 5.86 -22.63
C GLY A 208 -4.12 4.99 -21.37
N TYR A 209 -3.74 3.72 -21.52
CA TYR A 209 -3.43 2.83 -20.40
C TYR A 209 -1.98 2.39 -20.43
N MET A 210 -1.27 2.54 -19.31
CA MET A 210 0.01 1.88 -19.09
C MET A 210 -0.20 0.41 -18.76
N VAL A 211 0.74 -0.43 -19.18
CA VAL A 211 0.71 -1.89 -18.99
C VAL A 211 1.88 -2.27 -18.09
N VAL A 212 1.59 -2.84 -16.92
CA VAL A 212 2.62 -3.34 -16.00
C VAL A 212 2.51 -4.86 -15.94
N VAL A 213 3.56 -5.55 -16.38
CA VAL A 213 3.67 -7.01 -16.32
C VAL A 213 4.50 -7.39 -15.10
N SER A 214 3.89 -8.08 -14.14
CA SER A 214 4.50 -8.45 -12.87
C SER A 214 4.60 -9.97 -12.72
N GLY A 215 5.81 -10.49 -12.53
CA GLY A 215 6.05 -11.91 -12.28
C GLY A 215 6.15 -12.22 -10.79
N HIS A 216 5.57 -13.34 -10.37
CA HIS A 216 5.56 -13.80 -8.98
C HIS A 216 5.92 -15.29 -8.90
N THR A 217 6.57 -15.68 -7.80
CA THR A 217 6.89 -17.07 -7.48
C THR A 217 6.31 -17.44 -6.10
N ASP A 218 6.32 -18.73 -5.78
CA ASP A 218 6.15 -19.15 -4.39
C ASP A 218 7.48 -19.07 -3.63
N ASN A 219 7.45 -19.49 -2.37
CA ASN A 219 8.62 -19.54 -1.49
C ASN A 219 9.47 -20.80 -1.65
N THR A 220 9.30 -21.56 -2.73
CA THR A 220 10.13 -22.73 -2.98
C THR A 220 11.42 -22.23 -3.63
N PRO A 221 12.61 -22.46 -3.05
CA PRO A 221 13.85 -21.95 -3.62
C PRO A 221 14.14 -22.60 -4.98
N ILE A 222 14.39 -21.78 -6.00
CA ILE A 222 14.98 -22.22 -7.27
C ILE A 222 16.46 -21.89 -7.31
N LYS A 223 17.27 -22.83 -7.83
CA LYS A 223 18.71 -22.67 -8.07
C LYS A 223 19.08 -23.46 -9.32
N THR A 224 18.85 -22.87 -10.49
CA THR A 224 19.29 -23.44 -11.77
C THR A 224 20.35 -22.54 -12.39
N VAL A 225 21.05 -23.06 -13.41
CA VAL A 225 22.04 -22.26 -14.17
C VAL A 225 21.36 -21.04 -14.82
N GLN A 226 20.12 -21.22 -15.28
CA GLN A 226 19.35 -20.15 -15.93
C GLN A 226 18.69 -19.18 -14.92
N PHE A 227 18.25 -19.69 -13.77
CA PHE A 227 17.56 -18.92 -12.73
C PHE A 227 18.23 -19.20 -11.37
N PRO A 228 19.27 -18.42 -11.02
CA PRO A 228 19.98 -18.56 -9.74
C PRO A 228 19.09 -18.35 -8.52
N SER A 229 18.03 -17.54 -8.64
CA SER A 229 17.04 -17.32 -7.59
C SER A 229 15.63 -17.08 -8.16
N ASN A 230 14.66 -16.97 -7.24
CA ASN A 230 13.27 -16.64 -7.57
C ASN A 230 13.12 -15.24 -8.19
N TRP A 231 14.07 -14.33 -7.94
CA TRP A 231 14.08 -13.01 -8.58
C TRP A 231 14.24 -13.15 -10.10
N GLU A 232 15.25 -13.89 -10.56
CA GLU A 232 15.51 -14.07 -11.99
C GLU A 232 14.37 -14.83 -12.67
N LEU A 233 13.82 -15.87 -12.04
CA LEU A 233 12.68 -16.59 -12.60
C LEU A 233 11.45 -15.67 -12.76
N SER A 234 11.13 -14.90 -11.72
CA SER A 234 9.97 -14.00 -11.75
C SER A 234 10.12 -12.90 -12.81
N ALA A 235 11.30 -12.29 -12.91
CA ALA A 235 11.59 -11.27 -13.90
C ALA A 235 11.57 -11.85 -15.31
N ALA A 236 12.17 -13.02 -15.53
CA ALA A 236 12.19 -13.68 -16.83
C ALA A 236 10.79 -14.03 -17.33
N ARG A 237 9.90 -14.53 -16.46
CA ARG A 237 8.50 -14.80 -16.80
C ARG A 237 7.76 -13.53 -17.22
N ALA A 238 7.98 -12.44 -16.48
CA ALA A 238 7.37 -11.15 -16.80
C ALA A 238 7.90 -10.60 -18.14
N ILE A 239 9.20 -10.77 -18.42
CA ILE A 239 9.81 -10.40 -19.70
C ILE A 239 9.19 -11.19 -20.86
N SER A 240 9.02 -12.51 -20.73
CA SER A 240 8.45 -13.35 -21.79
C SER A 240 7.02 -12.92 -22.15
N VAL A 241 6.19 -12.66 -21.14
CA VAL A 241 4.82 -12.15 -21.35
C VAL A 241 4.85 -10.77 -22.00
N ALA A 242 5.68 -9.85 -21.49
CA ALA A 242 5.79 -8.50 -22.05
C ALA A 242 6.24 -8.52 -23.52
N LYS A 243 7.23 -9.36 -23.87
CA LYS A 243 7.68 -9.54 -25.25
C LYS A 243 6.55 -10.00 -26.16
N SER A 244 5.84 -11.05 -25.76
CA SER A 244 4.72 -11.55 -26.56
C SER A 244 3.59 -10.51 -26.68
N LEU A 245 3.31 -9.71 -25.64
CA LEU A 245 2.36 -8.60 -25.76
C LEU A 245 2.80 -7.58 -26.82
N MET A 246 4.08 -7.20 -26.82
CA MET A 246 4.65 -6.24 -27.79
C MET A 246 4.63 -6.79 -29.21
N GLU A 247 4.99 -8.06 -29.40
CA GLU A 247 4.92 -8.76 -30.69
C GLU A 247 3.49 -8.81 -31.24
N ASN A 248 2.49 -8.82 -30.36
CA ASN A 248 1.07 -8.79 -30.71
C ASN A 248 0.47 -7.36 -30.76
N GLY A 249 1.32 -6.32 -30.84
CA GLY A 249 0.90 -4.95 -31.18
C GLY A 249 0.67 -4.01 -30.00
N VAL A 250 1.03 -4.40 -28.77
CA VAL A 250 1.08 -3.46 -27.64
C VAL A 250 2.32 -2.57 -27.79
N ASP A 251 2.13 -1.26 -27.71
CA ASP A 251 3.22 -0.29 -27.82
C ASP A 251 4.26 -0.49 -26.69
N PRO A 252 5.53 -0.76 -27.01
CA PRO A 252 6.60 -0.92 -26.03
C PRO A 252 6.75 0.25 -25.06
N ALA A 253 6.47 1.48 -25.48
CA ALA A 253 6.57 2.67 -24.63
C ALA A 253 5.57 2.65 -23.46
N ARG A 254 4.50 1.86 -23.59
CA ARG A 254 3.47 1.69 -22.56
C ARG A 254 3.73 0.51 -21.62
N VAL A 255 4.75 -0.31 -21.87
CA VAL A 255 5.00 -1.55 -21.14
C VAL A 255 6.09 -1.37 -20.08
N SER A 256 5.78 -1.74 -18.84
CA SER A 256 6.72 -1.85 -17.74
C SER A 256 6.75 -3.29 -17.22
N ILE A 257 7.92 -3.74 -16.77
CA ILE A 257 8.15 -5.12 -16.33
C ILE A 257 8.65 -5.09 -14.88
N GLN A 258 8.10 -5.97 -14.04
CA GLN A 258 8.45 -6.10 -12.64
C GLN A 258 8.64 -7.58 -12.27
N GLY A 259 9.75 -7.91 -11.61
CA GLY A 259 9.94 -9.20 -10.96
C GLY A 259 9.73 -9.03 -9.45
N ASN A 260 8.69 -9.65 -8.89
CA ASN A 260 8.34 -9.50 -7.48
C ASN A 260 8.81 -10.68 -6.60
N SER A 261 9.37 -11.73 -7.21
CA SER A 261 9.81 -12.93 -6.52
C SER A 261 8.69 -13.50 -5.60
N GLU A 262 9.06 -14.04 -4.44
CA GLU A 262 8.15 -14.61 -3.44
C GLU A 262 7.53 -13.57 -2.47
N TYR A 263 7.98 -12.31 -2.54
CA TYR A 263 7.70 -11.29 -1.52
C TYR A 263 6.36 -10.55 -1.71
N ARG A 264 5.61 -10.88 -2.77
CA ARG A 264 4.24 -10.37 -2.98
C ARG A 264 3.22 -11.51 -3.20
N PRO A 265 3.01 -12.38 -2.20
CA PRO A 265 2.06 -13.48 -2.32
C PRO A 265 0.62 -13.00 -2.13
N LEU A 266 -0.35 -13.62 -2.81
CA LEU A 266 -1.78 -13.33 -2.59
C LEU A 266 -2.26 -13.88 -1.24
N TYR A 267 -1.69 -15.02 -0.84
CA TYR A 267 -1.99 -15.72 0.39
C TYR A 267 -0.70 -16.26 0.99
N LYS A 268 -0.69 -16.53 2.29
CA LYS A 268 0.47 -17.16 2.94
C LYS A 268 0.81 -18.50 2.25
N ASN A 269 2.08 -18.67 1.85
CA ASN A 269 2.60 -19.85 1.12
C ASN A 269 2.68 -21.14 1.99
N SER A 270 1.67 -21.39 2.83
CA SER A 270 1.61 -22.55 3.73
C SER A 270 0.99 -23.79 3.08
N THR A 271 0.10 -23.61 2.09
CA THR A 271 -0.62 -24.72 1.44
C THR A 271 -0.21 -24.85 -0.02
N PRO A 272 -0.29 -26.06 -0.62
CA PRO A 272 -0.01 -26.25 -2.04
C PRO A 272 -0.87 -25.35 -2.94
N ALA A 273 -2.14 -25.14 -2.59
CA ALA A 273 -3.04 -24.24 -3.31
C ALA A 273 -2.56 -22.78 -3.27
N ASN A 274 -2.14 -22.29 -2.09
CA ASN A 274 -1.64 -20.91 -1.96
C ASN A 274 -0.32 -20.72 -2.69
N LYS A 275 0.58 -21.71 -2.64
CA LYS A 275 1.81 -21.71 -3.44
C LYS A 275 1.50 -21.63 -4.93
N GLN A 276 0.53 -22.41 -5.41
CA GLN A 276 0.12 -22.36 -6.81
C GLN A 276 -0.43 -20.98 -7.20
N ALA A 277 -1.20 -20.33 -6.34
CA ALA A 277 -1.67 -18.96 -6.54
C ALA A 277 -0.54 -17.92 -6.52
N SER A 278 0.55 -18.18 -5.80
CA SER A 278 1.73 -17.31 -5.79
C SER A 278 2.56 -17.42 -7.07
N ARG A 279 2.54 -18.57 -7.75
CA ARG A 279 3.20 -18.78 -9.06
C ARG A 279 2.29 -18.26 -10.17
N ARG A 280 2.40 -16.97 -10.46
CA ARG A 280 1.54 -16.27 -11.43
C ARG A 280 2.28 -15.13 -12.12
N VAL A 281 1.72 -14.69 -13.25
CA VAL A 281 2.05 -13.40 -13.86
C VAL A 281 0.80 -12.54 -13.86
N GLU A 282 0.95 -11.28 -13.48
CA GLU A 282 -0.12 -10.29 -13.51
C GLU A 282 0.14 -9.30 -14.66
N ILE A 283 -0.87 -9.04 -15.49
CA ILE A 283 -0.85 -7.94 -16.46
C ILE A 283 -1.82 -6.87 -15.95
N THR A 284 -1.29 -5.73 -15.52
CA THR A 284 -2.06 -4.63 -14.97
C THR A 284 -2.18 -3.50 -15.99
N LEU A 285 -3.39 -3.13 -16.37
CA LEU A 285 -3.66 -1.89 -17.07
C LEU A 285 -3.93 -0.80 -16.04
N ILE A 286 -3.23 0.32 -16.14
CA ILE A 286 -3.37 1.49 -15.27
C ILE A 286 -3.74 2.67 -16.16
N LYS A 287 -4.85 3.35 -15.86
CA LYS A 287 -5.21 4.56 -16.58
C LYS A 287 -4.19 5.66 -16.28
N GLU A 288 -3.64 6.28 -17.32
CA GLU A 288 -2.81 7.47 -17.12
C GLU A 288 -3.69 8.60 -16.56
N LYS A 289 -3.20 9.29 -15.54
CA LYS A 289 -3.83 10.54 -15.10
C LYS A 289 -3.64 11.55 -16.24
N SER A 290 -4.71 11.79 -17.00
CA SER A 290 -4.81 12.96 -17.88
C SER A 290 -4.91 14.24 -17.08
#